data_AF-A0A3A9C4X3-F1
#
_entry.id   AF-A0A3A9C4X3-F1
#
_cell.length_a   1.000
_cell.length_b   1.000
_cell.length_c   1.000
_cell.angle_alpha   90.00
_cell.angle_beta   90.00
_cell.angle_gamma   90.00
#
_symmetry.space_group_name_H-M   'P 1'
#
loop_
_entity.id
_entity.type
_entity.pdbx_description
1 polymer ?
#
loop_
_entity_poly.entity_id
_entity_poly.type
_entity_poly.pdbx_seq_one_letter_code
_entity_poly.pdbx_strand_id
1 'polypeptide(L)'
;MIESKNDTSKNLEKALQALKQAQQRVANEKKKQNEKKRKAENHHKYIMGGIIVKYFPDCYRYDEDELNRILSVALQTKECQQISTGNGKGNIV
;
A
#
# COMPACT_ATOMS: atom_id res chain seq x y z
N MET A 1 -10.49 46.63 -39.55
CA MET A 1 -10.59 46.07 -38.18
C MET A 1 -11.04 44.61 -38.27
N ILE A 2 -10.09 43.67 -38.30
CA ILE A 2 -10.36 42.20 -38.33
C ILE A 2 -9.57 41.47 -37.21
N GLU A 3 -8.79 42.18 -36.40
CA GLU A 3 -7.92 41.56 -35.37
C GLU A 3 -8.69 40.95 -34.19
N SER A 4 -9.84 41.51 -33.81
CA SER A 4 -10.58 41.08 -32.60
C SER A 4 -11.14 39.65 -32.67
N LYS A 5 -11.49 39.14 -33.85
CA LYS A 5 -12.02 37.78 -34.03
C LYS A 5 -10.94 36.71 -33.86
N ASN A 6 -9.68 37.03 -34.19
CA ASN A 6 -8.56 36.09 -34.10
C ASN A 6 -8.06 35.96 -32.64
N ASP A 7 -8.05 37.06 -31.89
CA ASP A 7 -7.67 37.04 -30.47
C ASP A 7 -8.67 36.27 -29.60
N THR A 8 -9.96 36.36 -29.93
CA THR A 8 -11.02 35.59 -29.25
C THR A 8 -10.83 34.08 -29.47
N SER A 9 -10.44 33.66 -30.68
CA SER A 9 -10.15 32.26 -31.03
C SER A 9 -8.92 31.73 -30.26
N LYS A 10 -7.83 32.51 -30.19
CA LYS A 10 -6.62 32.14 -29.45
C LYS A 10 -6.86 32.04 -27.93
N ASN A 11 -7.71 32.90 -27.39
CA ASN A 11 -8.07 32.85 -25.96
C ASN A 11 -8.90 31.60 -25.63
N LEU A 12 -9.79 31.18 -26.53
CA LEU A 12 -10.56 29.95 -26.39
C LEU A 12 -9.65 28.71 -26.42
N GLU A 13 -8.68 28.66 -27.33
CA GLU A 13 -7.72 27.56 -27.43
C GLU A 13 -6.87 27.44 -26.17
N LYS A 14 -6.37 28.57 -25.64
CA LYS A 14 -5.65 28.61 -24.36
C LYS A 14 -6.51 28.12 -23.19
N ALA A 15 -7.77 28.51 -23.14
CA ALA A 15 -8.70 28.06 -22.09
C ALA A 15 -8.95 26.54 -22.16
N LEU A 16 -9.12 25.98 -23.37
CA LEU A 16 -9.26 24.54 -23.57
C LEU A 16 -8.00 23.77 -23.19
N GLN A 17 -6.82 24.30 -23.52
CA GLN A 17 -5.54 23.71 -23.15
C GLN A 17 -5.35 23.70 -21.63
N ALA A 18 -5.70 24.80 -20.96
CA ALA A 18 -5.66 24.91 -19.51
C ALA A 18 -6.61 23.90 -18.83
N LEU A 19 -7.83 23.73 -19.37
CA LEU A 19 -8.79 22.74 -18.88
C LEU A 19 -8.27 21.31 -19.03
N LYS A 20 -7.69 20.97 -20.18
CA LYS A 20 -7.08 19.65 -20.43
C LYS A 20 -5.92 19.40 -19.46
N GLN A 21 -5.08 20.40 -19.22
CA GLN A 21 -3.98 20.28 -18.27
C GLN A 21 -4.48 20.11 -16.82
N ALA A 22 -5.53 20.84 -16.43
CA ALA A 22 -6.14 20.69 -15.11
C ALA A 22 -6.73 19.28 -14.91
N GLN A 23 -7.45 18.76 -15.90
CA GLN A 23 -7.97 17.38 -15.87
C GLN A 23 -6.84 16.35 -15.73
N GLN A 24 -5.73 16.53 -16.46
CA GLN A 24 -4.57 15.66 -16.35
C GLN A 24 -3.95 15.71 -14.94
N ARG A 25 -3.87 16.88 -14.32
CA ARG A 25 -3.36 17.03 -12.94
C ARG A 25 -4.25 16.29 -11.94
N VAL A 26 -5.57 16.41 -12.06
CA VAL A 26 -6.53 15.70 -11.20
C VAL A 26 -6.39 14.18 -11.37
N ALA A 27 -6.30 13.69 -12.61
CA ALA A 27 -6.09 12.26 -12.88
C ALA A 27 -4.77 11.75 -12.28
N ASN A 28 -3.68 12.51 -12.43
CA ASN A 28 -2.37 12.16 -11.87
C ASN A 28 -2.39 12.12 -10.34
N GLU A 29 -3.05 13.09 -9.69
CA GLU A 29 -3.15 13.13 -8.22
C GLU A 29 -4.00 11.96 -7.71
N LYS A 30 -5.11 11.62 -8.40
CA LYS A 30 -5.94 10.46 -8.08
C LYS A 30 -5.14 9.15 -8.18
N LYS A 31 -4.28 9.01 -9.21
CA LYS A 31 -3.38 7.86 -9.36
C LYS A 31 -2.39 7.76 -8.21
N LYS A 32 -1.77 8.89 -7.82
CA LYS A 32 -0.81 8.96 -6.70
C LYS A 32 -1.46 8.60 -5.37
N GLN A 33 -2.67 9.08 -5.10
CA GLN A 33 -3.44 8.71 -3.91
C GLN A 33 -3.75 7.21 -3.89
N ASN A 34 -4.17 6.64 -5.02
CA ASN A 34 -4.48 5.21 -5.10
C ASN A 34 -3.23 4.33 -4.88
N GLU A 35 -2.07 4.75 -5.41
CA GLU A 35 -0.82 4.02 -5.18
C GLU A 35 -0.39 4.07 -3.71
N LYS A 36 -0.51 5.24 -3.05
CA LYS A 36 -0.24 5.37 -1.62
C LYS A 36 -1.17 4.47 -0.80
N LYS A 37 -2.46 4.47 -1.12
CA LYS A 37 -3.46 3.60 -0.47
C LYS A 37 -3.09 2.12 -0.62
N ARG A 38 -2.80 1.66 -1.83
CA ARG A 38 -2.40 0.28 -2.10
C ARG A 38 -1.12 -0.12 -1.34
N LYS A 39 -0.12 0.77 -1.29
CA LYS A 39 1.12 0.52 -0.53
C LYS A 39 0.85 0.38 0.96
N ALA A 40 0.00 1.24 1.53
CA ALA A 40 -0.37 1.18 2.94
C ALA A 40 -1.14 -0.10 3.27
N GLU A 41 -2.14 -0.46 2.45
CA GLU A 41 -2.97 -1.65 2.65
C GLU A 41 -2.16 -2.96 2.55
N ASN A 42 -1.16 -3.01 1.67
CA ASN A 42 -0.33 -4.20 1.49
C ASN A 42 0.91 -4.24 2.38
N HIS A 43 1.25 -3.14 3.07
CA HIS A 43 2.49 -3.04 3.84
C HIS A 43 2.61 -4.14 4.89
N HIS A 44 1.57 -4.32 5.70
CA HIS A 44 1.56 -5.34 6.75
C HIS A 44 1.66 -6.76 6.17
N LYS A 45 1.00 -7.04 5.04
CA LYS A 45 1.06 -8.35 4.38
C LYS A 45 2.48 -8.72 3.96
N TYR A 46 3.23 -7.77 3.41
CA TYR A 46 4.63 -8.01 3.03
C TYR A 46 5.54 -8.28 4.24
N ILE A 47 5.33 -7.55 5.34
CA ILE A 47 6.07 -7.79 6.60
C ILE A 47 5.77 -9.21 7.11
N MET A 48 4.49 -9.56 7.21
CA MET A 48 4.06 -10.88 7.71
C MET A 48 4.60 -12.02 6.84
N GLY A 49 4.48 -11.90 5.51
CA GLY A 49 5.03 -12.90 4.58
C GLY A 49 6.54 -13.06 4.71
N GLY A 50 7.28 -11.96 4.86
CA GLY A 50 8.74 -12.00 5.05
C GLY A 50 9.16 -12.70 6.35
N ILE A 51 8.44 -12.46 7.45
CA ILE A 51 8.69 -13.12 8.74
C ILE A 51 8.41 -14.62 8.65
N ILE A 52 7.28 -15.00 8.03
CA ILE A 52 6.91 -16.41 7.85
C ILE A 52 7.98 -17.13 7.02
N VAL A 53 8.39 -16.60 5.86
CA VAL A 53 9.41 -17.26 5.01
C VAL A 53 10.76 -17.35 5.72
N LYS A 54 11.14 -16.35 6.53
CA LYS A 54 12.43 -16.34 7.24
C LYS A 54 12.54 -17.44 8.29
N TYR A 55 11.48 -17.65 9.08
CA TYR A 55 11.51 -18.59 10.20
C TYR A 55 10.78 -19.91 9.93
N PHE A 56 10.00 -19.97 8.85
CA PHE A 56 9.27 -21.14 8.40
C PHE A 56 9.46 -21.35 6.88
N PRO A 57 10.65 -21.81 6.45
CA PRO A 57 11.01 -21.88 5.03
C PRO A 57 10.17 -22.89 4.23
N ASP A 58 9.59 -23.88 4.89
CA ASP A 58 8.69 -24.86 4.28
C ASP A 58 7.22 -24.40 4.29
N CYS A 59 6.93 -23.13 4.59
CA CYS A 59 5.56 -22.60 4.65
C CYS A 59 4.75 -22.83 3.36
N TYR A 60 5.41 -22.91 2.21
CA TYR A 60 4.77 -23.16 0.91
C TYR A 60 4.32 -24.60 0.68
N ARG A 61 4.67 -25.54 1.59
CA ARG A 61 4.20 -26.93 1.52
C ARG A 61 2.83 -27.12 2.15
N TYR A 62 2.36 -26.13 2.91
CA TYR A 62 1.10 -26.14 3.62
C TYR A 62 0.10 -25.27 2.87
N ASP A 63 -1.16 -25.67 2.85
CA ASP A 63 -2.22 -24.78 2.42
C ASP A 63 -2.53 -23.70 3.48
N GLU A 64 -3.40 -22.75 3.14
CA GLU A 64 -3.74 -21.65 4.03
C GLU A 64 -4.34 -22.12 5.36
N ASP A 65 -5.18 -23.16 5.34
CA ASP A 65 -5.86 -23.67 6.53
C ASP A 65 -4.88 -24.41 7.46
N GLU A 66 -3.98 -25.21 6.89
CA GLU A 66 -2.91 -25.88 7.60
C GLU A 66 -1.95 -24.87 8.24
N LEU A 67 -1.54 -23.86 7.48
CA LEU A 67 -0.66 -22.79 7.98
C LEU A 67 -1.33 -22.01 9.11
N ASN A 68 -2.60 -21.64 8.94
CA ASN A 68 -3.38 -20.95 9.97
C ASN A 68 -3.50 -21.80 11.24
N ARG A 69 -3.69 -23.11 11.11
CA ARG A 69 -3.73 -24.03 12.25
C ARG A 69 -2.39 -24.09 12.98
N ILE A 70 -1.28 -24.27 12.27
CA ILE A 70 0.08 -24.30 12.84
C ILE A 70 0.36 -22.98 13.58
N LEU A 71 0.11 -21.85 12.95
CA LEU A 71 0.34 -20.53 13.54
C LEU A 71 -0.55 -20.30 14.77
N SER A 72 -1.82 -20.70 14.74
CA SER A 72 -2.73 -20.55 15.87
C SER A 72 -2.25 -21.32 17.11
N VAL A 73 -1.71 -22.54 16.93
CA VAL A 73 -1.17 -23.35 18.03
C VAL A 73 0.16 -22.78 18.52
N ALA A 74 1.05 -22.37 17.60
CA ALA A 74 2.33 -21.78 17.96
C ALA A 74 2.17 -20.49 18.78
N LEU A 75 1.24 -19.62 18.41
CA LEU A 75 0.96 -18.37 19.12
C LEU A 75 0.29 -18.57 20.49
N GLN A 76 -0.34 -19.72 20.72
CA GLN A 76 -0.89 -20.10 22.04
C GLN A 76 0.18 -20.64 23.01
N THR A 77 1.41 -20.85 22.55
CA THR A 77 2.50 -21.30 23.45
C THR A 77 2.83 -20.22 24.48
N LYS A 78 3.20 -20.66 25.69
CA LYS A 78 3.54 -19.75 26.80
C LYS A 78 4.70 -18.81 26.44
N GLU A 79 5.65 -19.26 25.63
CA GLU A 79 6.80 -18.44 25.21
C GLU A 79 6.34 -17.26 24.35
N CYS A 80 5.51 -17.49 23.33
CA CYS A 80 4.94 -16.43 22.50
C CYS A 80 4.04 -15.49 23.31
N GLN A 81 3.21 -16.04 24.21
CA GLN A 81 2.32 -15.24 25.05
C GLN A 81 3.09 -14.30 25.98
N GLN A 82 4.15 -14.79 26.65
CA GLN A 82 4.97 -13.99 27.55
C GLN A 82 5.69 -12.82 26.84
N ILE A 83 6.15 -13.06 25.61
CA ILE A 83 6.75 -12.01 24.77
C ILE A 83 5.68 -10.96 24.39
N SER A 84 4.47 -11.38 24.05
CA SER A 84 3.39 -10.47 23.63
C SER A 84 2.75 -9.66 24.78
N THR A 85 2.72 -10.19 26.01
CA THR A 85 2.14 -9.52 27.19
C THR A 85 3.15 -8.68 27.99
N GLY A 86 4.40 -8.55 27.51
CA GLY A 86 5.36 -7.59 28.05
C GLY A 86 6.00 -7.95 29.40
N ASN A 87 5.75 -9.14 29.93
CA ASN A 87 6.38 -9.60 31.18
C ASN A 87 7.78 -10.22 30.97
N GLY A 88 8.22 -10.40 29.73
CA GLY A 88 9.56 -10.83 29.37
C GLY A 88 10.49 -9.67 29.01
N LYS A 89 10.91 -8.85 29.98
CA LYS A 89 12.15 -8.07 29.83
C LYS A 89 13.33 -9.03 29.89
N GLY A 90 13.61 -9.71 28.78
CA GLY A 90 14.81 -10.51 28.57
C GLY A 90 15.43 -10.11 27.24
N ASN A 91 16.60 -9.47 27.31
CA ASN A 91 17.51 -9.08 26.23
C ASN A 91 17.10 -9.47 24.81
N ILE A 92 16.64 -8.48 24.03
CA ILE A 92 16.87 -8.50 22.59
C ILE A 92 18.22 -7.80 22.41
N VAL A 93 19.25 -8.61 22.19
CA VAL A 93 20.59 -8.16 21.74
C VAL A 93 20.48 -7.69 20.29
#